data_AF-A0A3M2RNL7-F1
#
_entry.id   AF-A0A3M2RNL7-F1
#
_cell.length_a   1.000
_cell.length_b   1.000
_cell.length_c   1.000
_cell.angle_alpha   90.00
_cell.angle_beta   90.00
_cell.angle_gamma   90.00
#
_symmetry.space_group_name_H-M   'P 1'
#
loop_
_entity.id
_entity.type
_entity.pdbx_description
1 polymer ?
#
loop_
_entity_poly.entity_id
_entity_poly.type
_entity_poly.pdbx_seq_one_letter_code
_entity_poly.pdbx_strand_id
1 'polypeptide(L)'
;MNVLTTDLKGDLGVDTFLIPVPGGDCMIILLIDNPPSRPRRHLESDSDYHNDPAEVNDRKSCGTVLRAILVDGGHDAIGPGYKGHTAAQNIQDTITEIEQKYHIANYTAGDNKLKFDAWVITHWDRDHYCGGLYLFWSRTDSTGKCSLIRYDATGINSLTTLYCPTWEDTPISTKKIVHEDLVR
;
A
#
# COMPACT_ATOMS: atom_id res chain seq x y z
N MET A 1 -10.03 -6.17 24.82
CA MET A 1 -9.87 -5.99 23.37
C MET A 1 -10.86 -6.92 22.70
N ASN A 2 -12.03 -6.44 22.29
CA ASN A 2 -12.99 -7.28 21.55
C ASN A 2 -12.46 -7.41 20.13
N VAL A 3 -11.85 -8.54 19.81
CA VAL A 3 -11.59 -8.92 18.43
C VAL A 3 -12.96 -9.12 17.81
N LEU A 4 -13.41 -8.15 17.00
CA LEU A 4 -14.56 -8.36 16.13
C LEU A 4 -14.17 -9.48 15.16
N THR A 5 -14.49 -10.71 15.54
CA THR A 5 -14.53 -11.84 14.62
C THR A 5 -15.73 -11.62 13.71
N THR A 6 -15.60 -10.68 12.76
CA THR A 6 -16.49 -10.68 11.61
C THR A 6 -16.24 -11.99 10.91
N ASP A 7 -17.21 -12.88 11.01
CA ASP A 7 -17.27 -14.15 10.31
C ASP A 7 -17.10 -13.84 8.80
N LEU A 8 -15.87 -13.95 8.29
CA LEU A 8 -15.56 -13.66 6.88
C LEU A 8 -16.15 -14.81 6.06
N LYS A 9 -17.43 -14.69 5.72
CA LYS A 9 -18.19 -15.71 4.96
C LYS A 9 -18.08 -15.54 3.45
N GLY A 10 -17.39 -14.51 2.97
CA GLY A 10 -17.17 -14.22 1.56
C GLY A 10 -15.82 -14.74 1.05
N ASP A 11 -15.72 -14.91 -0.27
CA ASP A 11 -14.44 -15.13 -0.94
C ASP A 11 -13.54 -13.91 -0.68
N LEU A 12 -12.31 -14.15 -0.23
CA LEU A 12 -11.31 -13.10 -0.07
C LEU A 12 -10.40 -13.03 -1.29
N GLY A 13 -10.14 -11.81 -1.75
CA GLY A 13 -9.20 -11.52 -2.82
C GLY A 13 -8.11 -10.55 -2.38
N VAL A 14 -7.00 -10.58 -3.12
CA VAL A 14 -5.95 -9.56 -3.04
C VAL A 14 -5.83 -8.87 -4.38
N ASP A 15 -5.72 -7.55 -4.36
CA ASP A 15 -5.37 -6.75 -5.54
C ASP A 15 -4.17 -5.86 -5.23
N THR A 16 -3.41 -5.52 -6.27
CA THR A 16 -2.14 -4.80 -6.13
C THR A 16 -2.04 -3.73 -7.19
N PHE A 17 -1.78 -2.51 -6.74
CA PHE A 17 -1.61 -1.34 -7.59
C PHE A 17 -0.15 -0.92 -7.53
N LEU A 18 0.58 -1.19 -8.61
CA LEU A 18 1.92 -0.63 -8.80
C LEU A 18 1.78 0.84 -9.18
N ILE A 19 2.40 1.72 -8.42
CA ILE A 19 2.24 3.17 -8.59
C ILE A 19 3.39 3.67 -9.45
N PRO A 20 3.12 4.35 -10.58
CA PRO A 20 4.16 4.86 -11.45
C PRO A 20 4.84 6.07 -10.82
N VAL A 21 5.71 5.86 -9.85
CA VAL A 21 6.51 6.94 -9.24
C VAL A 21 7.73 7.27 -10.11
N PRO A 22 8.20 8.53 -10.13
CA PRO A 22 9.36 8.92 -10.93
C PRO A 22 10.66 8.17 -10.58
N GLY A 23 10.80 7.71 -9.34
CA GLY A 23 11.87 6.82 -8.91
C GLY A 23 11.53 6.12 -7.60
N GLY A 24 12.25 5.03 -7.34
CA GLY A 24 11.97 4.08 -6.25
C GLY A 24 10.78 3.17 -6.55
N ASP A 25 10.42 2.39 -5.53
CA ASP A 25 9.24 1.52 -5.57
C ASP A 25 8.09 2.15 -4.77
N CYS A 26 6.86 1.90 -5.24
CA CYS A 26 5.66 2.24 -4.51
C CYS A 26 4.48 1.39 -4.98
N MET A 27 3.72 0.82 -4.04
CA MET A 27 2.51 0.08 -4.37
C MET A 27 1.48 0.12 -3.25
N ILE A 28 0.21 -0.11 -3.61
CA ILE A 28 -0.88 -0.32 -2.66
C ILE A 28 -1.38 -1.76 -2.80
N ILE A 29 -1.46 -2.47 -1.68
CA ILE A 29 -2.02 -3.82 -1.58
C ILE A 29 -3.37 -3.73 -0.88
N LEU A 30 -4.39 -4.32 -1.49
CA LEU A 30 -5.76 -4.34 -0.97
C LEU A 30 -6.18 -5.76 -0.60
N LEU A 31 -6.83 -5.91 0.56
CA LEU A 31 -7.64 -7.08 0.88
C LEU A 31 -9.09 -6.77 0.53
N ILE A 32 -9.71 -7.60 -0.30
CA ILE A 32 -11.03 -7.37 -0.87
C ILE A 32 -11.97 -8.50 -0.47
N ASP A 33 -13.15 -8.14 0.02
CA ASP A 33 -14.29 -9.05 0.20
C ASP A 33 -15.17 -9.08 -1.05
N ASN A 34 -15.64 -10.28 -1.41
CA ASN A 34 -16.39 -10.52 -2.63
C ASN A 34 -15.68 -9.93 -3.87
N PRO A 35 -14.40 -10.31 -4.10
CA PRO A 35 -13.67 -9.82 -5.26
C PRO A 35 -14.45 -10.17 -6.54
N PRO A 36 -14.30 -9.38 -7.61
CA PRO A 36 -14.93 -9.70 -8.87
C PRO A 36 -14.46 -11.09 -9.25
N SER A 37 -15.39 -11.92 -9.74
CA SER A 37 -15.07 -13.23 -10.29
C SER A 37 -14.00 -13.00 -11.34
N ARG A 38 -12.73 -13.26 -11.01
CA ARG A 38 -11.67 -13.13 -12.01
C ARG A 38 -12.10 -14.07 -13.12
N PRO A 39 -12.27 -13.62 -14.37
CA PRO A 39 -12.32 -14.58 -15.45
C PRO A 39 -11.08 -15.43 -15.25
N ARG A 40 -11.27 -16.74 -15.06
CA ARG A 40 -10.15 -17.68 -15.02
C ARG A 40 -9.39 -17.38 -16.30
N ARG A 41 -8.26 -16.69 -16.20
CA ARG A 41 -7.31 -16.62 -17.30
C ARG A 41 -6.86 -18.07 -17.45
N HIS A 42 -7.57 -18.82 -18.28
CA HIS A 42 -6.96 -19.94 -18.94
C HIS A 42 -5.73 -19.34 -19.59
N LEU A 43 -4.55 -19.78 -19.14
CA LEU A 43 -3.27 -19.55 -19.80
C LEU A 43 -3.36 -20.22 -21.18
N GLU A 44 -4.19 -19.66 -22.05
CA GLU A 44 -4.26 -20.03 -23.46
C GLU A 44 -3.46 -18.99 -24.24
N SER A 45 -2.66 -19.55 -25.14
CA SER A 45 -1.49 -18.99 -25.78
C SER A 45 -1.69 -17.63 -26.44
N ASP A 46 -0.65 -16.80 -26.31
CA ASP A 46 -0.35 -15.64 -27.15
C ASP A 46 -0.77 -15.84 -28.61
N SER A 47 -1.72 -15.05 -29.12
CA SER A 47 -1.67 -14.63 -30.54
C SER A 47 -2.70 -13.60 -31.03
N ASP A 48 -3.78 -13.24 -30.33
CA ASP A 48 -4.76 -12.29 -30.90
C ASP A 48 -5.20 -11.19 -29.93
N TYR A 49 -4.43 -10.11 -29.88
CA TYR A 49 -4.78 -8.85 -29.23
C TYR A 49 -5.28 -7.83 -30.26
N HIS A 50 -6.48 -8.01 -30.81
CA HIS A 50 -7.13 -6.94 -31.58
C HIS A 50 -8.62 -6.79 -31.25
N ASN A 51 -8.90 -5.66 -30.58
CA ASN A 51 -10.10 -4.84 -30.66
C ASN A 51 -11.44 -5.52 -30.32
N ASP A 52 -11.71 -5.65 -29.02
CA ASP A 52 -13.10 -5.65 -28.56
C ASP A 52 -13.34 -4.35 -27.76
N PRO A 53 -14.14 -3.40 -28.29
CA PRO A 53 -14.50 -2.18 -27.55
C PRO A 53 -15.44 -2.56 -26.41
N ALA A 54 -14.86 -2.85 -25.25
CA ALA A 54 -15.58 -3.24 -24.04
C ALA A 54 -16.76 -2.30 -23.77
N GLU A 55 -17.95 -2.89 -23.72
CA GLU A 55 -19.21 -2.23 -23.40
C GLU A 55 -19.07 -1.44 -22.09
N VAL A 56 -19.21 -0.13 -22.22
CA VAL A 56 -19.35 0.82 -21.11
C VAL A 56 -20.78 0.69 -20.58
N ASN A 57 -21.12 -0.39 -19.89
CA ASN A 57 -22.36 -0.45 -19.12
C ASN A 57 -22.23 -1.41 -17.94
N ASP A 58 -22.56 -0.88 -16.76
CA ASP A 58 -22.46 -1.48 -15.43
C ASP A 58 -21.04 -1.61 -14.87
N ARG A 59 -20.55 -0.53 -14.23
CA ARG A 59 -19.42 -0.59 -13.29
C ARG A 59 -19.84 -1.42 -12.07
N LYS A 60 -19.96 -2.73 -12.25
CA LYS A 60 -20.15 -3.69 -11.18
C LYS A 60 -18.99 -3.49 -10.22
N SER A 61 -19.28 -3.08 -8.99
CA SER A 61 -18.23 -2.80 -8.01
C SER A 61 -17.35 -4.03 -7.84
N CYS A 62 -16.03 -3.81 -7.85
CA CYS A 62 -15.04 -4.88 -7.79
C CYS A 62 -14.87 -5.44 -6.36
N GLY A 63 -15.96 -5.54 -5.59
CA GLY A 63 -15.94 -5.95 -4.19
C GLY A 63 -15.73 -4.79 -3.20
N THR A 64 -15.49 -5.15 -1.94
CA THR A 64 -15.30 -4.20 -0.83
C THR A 64 -13.88 -4.28 -0.27
N VAL A 65 -13.15 -3.17 -0.25
CA VAL A 65 -11.84 -3.07 0.40
C VAL A 65 -12.01 -3.17 1.91
N LEU A 66 -11.45 -4.23 2.49
CA LEU A 66 -11.42 -4.50 3.93
C LEU A 66 -10.18 -3.90 4.60
N ARG A 67 -9.04 -3.94 3.89
CA ARG A 67 -7.74 -3.50 4.37
C ARG A 67 -6.94 -2.91 3.22
N ALA A 68 -6.10 -1.92 3.53
CA ALA A 68 -5.17 -1.34 2.58
C ALA A 68 -3.79 -1.17 3.21
N ILE A 69 -2.75 -1.55 2.47
CA ILE A 69 -1.35 -1.39 2.88
C ILE A 69 -0.66 -0.55 1.81
N LEU A 70 0.00 0.53 2.24
CA LEU A 70 0.96 1.24 1.41
C LEU A 70 2.32 0.58 1.59
N VAL A 71 2.99 0.20 0.51
CA VAL A 71 4.37 -0.27 0.52
C VAL A 71 5.23 0.75 -0.20
N ASP A 72 6.26 1.19 0.49
CA ASP A 72 7.15 2.28 0.14
C ASP A 72 6.39 3.57 -0.20
N GLY A 73 7.00 4.46 -0.97
CA GLY A 73 6.52 5.82 -1.17
C GLY A 73 7.12 6.53 -2.36
N GLY A 74 8.12 5.94 -3.03
CA GLY A 74 8.80 6.58 -4.15
C GLY A 74 9.48 7.91 -3.80
N HIS A 75 10.01 8.57 -4.84
CA HIS A 75 10.46 9.96 -4.78
C HIS A 75 10.28 10.69 -6.11
N ASP A 76 10.54 12.00 -6.09
CA ASP A 76 10.61 12.82 -7.32
C ASP A 76 11.92 12.54 -8.04
N ALA A 77 11.88 12.22 -9.33
CA ALA A 77 13.06 11.90 -10.13
C ALA A 77 14.12 13.02 -10.08
N ILE A 78 15.35 12.64 -10.46
CA ILE A 78 16.60 13.42 -10.50
C ILE A 78 16.39 14.94 -10.44
N GLY A 79 16.77 15.52 -9.30
CA GLY A 79 16.83 16.95 -9.04
C GLY A 79 17.29 17.22 -7.61
N PRO A 80 17.78 18.43 -7.28
CA PRO A 80 18.38 18.72 -5.97
C PRO A 80 17.39 18.69 -4.80
N GLY A 81 16.11 18.41 -5.06
CA GLY A 81 15.03 18.54 -4.10
C GLY A 81 14.64 17.24 -3.38
N TYR A 82 14.62 16.08 -4.07
CA TYR A 82 14.03 14.82 -3.59
C TYR A 82 12.90 15.06 -2.55
N LYS A 83 11.83 15.76 -2.96
CA LYS A 83 10.81 16.27 -2.03
C LYS A 83 9.61 15.33 -1.88
N GLY A 84 9.44 14.41 -2.83
CA GLY A 84 8.37 13.41 -2.84
C GLY A 84 7.02 13.96 -3.29
N HIS A 85 6.96 15.16 -3.86
CA HIS A 85 5.71 15.81 -4.24
C HIS A 85 5.01 15.10 -5.40
N THR A 86 5.73 14.79 -6.47
CA THR A 86 5.19 14.07 -7.63
C THR A 86 4.86 12.62 -7.26
N ALA A 87 5.73 11.97 -6.47
CA ALA A 87 5.42 10.63 -5.97
C ALA A 87 4.14 10.63 -5.10
N ALA A 88 3.98 11.60 -4.20
CA ALA A 88 2.77 11.76 -3.39
C ALA A 88 1.52 12.00 -4.25
N GLN A 89 1.63 12.80 -5.32
CA GLN A 89 0.52 13.03 -6.24
C GLN A 89 0.11 11.72 -6.94
N ASN A 90 1.06 10.94 -7.43
CA ASN A 90 0.77 9.67 -8.11
C ASN A 90 0.13 8.66 -7.15
N ILE A 91 0.55 8.65 -5.87
CA ILE A 91 -0.12 7.85 -4.83
C ILE A 91 -1.56 8.35 -4.63
N GLN A 92 -1.79 9.66 -4.53
CA GLN A 92 -3.12 10.25 -4.35
C GLN A 92 -4.06 9.99 -5.54
N ASP A 93 -3.54 9.99 -6.76
CA ASP A 93 -4.30 9.66 -7.97
C ASP A 93 -4.71 8.18 -7.95
N THR A 94 -3.78 7.29 -7.55
CA THR A 94 -4.06 5.86 -7.38
C THR A 94 -5.12 5.60 -6.30
N ILE A 95 -5.05 6.31 -5.16
CA ILE A 95 -6.09 6.25 -4.12
C ILE A 95 -7.45 6.65 -4.69
N THR A 96 -7.49 7.70 -5.52
CA THR A 96 -8.72 8.17 -6.15
C THR A 96 -9.30 7.13 -7.11
N GLU A 97 -8.46 6.46 -7.89
CA GLU A 97 -8.88 5.36 -8.77
C GLU A 97 -9.46 4.19 -7.96
N ILE A 98 -8.78 3.79 -6.87
CA ILE A 98 -9.26 2.74 -5.97
C ILE A 98 -10.63 3.11 -5.38
N GLU A 99 -10.81 4.34 -4.89
CA GLU A 99 -12.08 4.83 -4.35
C GLU A 99 -13.21 4.88 -5.40
N GLN A 100 -12.88 5.01 -6.69
CA GLN A 100 -13.85 4.93 -7.78
C GLN A 100 -14.17 3.49 -8.19
N LYS A 101 -13.23 2.56 -8.00
CA LYS A 101 -13.32 1.16 -8.44
C LYS A 101 -13.97 0.23 -7.42
N TYR A 102 -13.77 0.47 -6.12
CA TYR A 102 -14.23 -0.40 -5.04
C TYR A 102 -15.16 0.30 -4.06
N HIS A 103 -15.97 -0.49 -3.35
CA HIS A 103 -16.54 -0.03 -2.10
C HIS A 103 -15.46 -0.02 -1.01
N ILE A 104 -15.41 1.02 -0.19
CA ILE A 104 -14.50 1.06 0.96
C ILE A 104 -15.30 0.69 2.19
N ALA A 105 -14.87 -0.33 2.94
CA ALA A 105 -15.52 -0.67 4.19
C ALA A 105 -15.47 0.54 5.14
N ASN A 106 -16.63 0.97 5.63
CA ASN A 106 -16.74 2.08 6.57
C ASN A 106 -15.92 1.78 7.84
N TYR A 107 -14.80 2.46 8.01
CA TYR A 107 -13.98 2.36 9.24
C TYR A 107 -14.63 3.12 10.40
N THR A 108 -15.39 4.17 10.08
CA THR A 108 -16.23 4.97 10.95
C THR A 108 -17.49 5.34 10.17
N ALA A 109 -18.66 5.39 10.82
CA ALA A 109 -19.94 5.61 10.13
C ALA A 109 -19.89 6.89 9.27
N GLY A 110 -20.00 6.75 7.94
CA GLY A 110 -20.05 7.85 6.98
C GLY A 110 -18.74 8.20 6.29
N ASP A 111 -17.64 7.51 6.60
CA ASP A 111 -16.35 7.73 5.94
C ASP A 111 -16.03 6.58 4.96
N ASN A 112 -16.44 6.77 3.70
CA ASN A 112 -16.15 5.86 2.60
C ASN A 112 -14.82 6.19 1.90
N LYS A 113 -13.82 6.70 2.65
CA LYS A 113 -12.49 7.01 2.11
C LYS A 113 -11.47 5.95 2.47
N LEU A 114 -10.52 5.74 1.56
CA LEU A 114 -9.44 4.78 1.76
C LEU A 114 -8.56 5.25 2.92
N LYS A 115 -8.29 4.35 3.86
CA LYS A 115 -7.34 4.54 4.95
C LYS A 115 -6.42 3.34 5.01
N PHE A 116 -5.16 3.58 5.36
CA PHE A 116 -4.16 2.52 5.43
C PHE A 116 -4.16 1.86 6.80
N ASP A 117 -4.17 0.53 6.79
CA ASP A 117 -3.90 -0.31 7.97
C ASP A 117 -2.43 -0.35 8.30
N ALA A 118 -1.58 -0.29 7.28
CA ALA A 118 -0.15 -0.19 7.46
C ALA A 118 0.50 0.65 6.36
N TRP A 119 1.62 1.26 6.74
CA TRP A 119 2.64 1.73 5.81
C TRP A 119 3.91 0.92 6.05
N VAL A 120 4.37 0.23 5.02
CA VAL A 120 5.57 -0.60 5.03
C VAL A 120 6.64 0.16 4.26
N ILE A 121 7.77 0.46 4.90
CA ILE A 121 8.98 0.98 4.25
C ILE A 121 9.97 -0.19 4.21
N THR A 122 10.38 -0.62 3.04
CA THR A 122 11.22 -1.82 2.84
C THR A 122 12.68 -1.57 3.26
N HIS A 123 13.19 -0.36 3.03
CA HIS A 123 14.47 0.14 3.57
C HIS A 123 14.50 1.68 3.59
N TRP A 124 15.53 2.25 4.22
CA TRP A 124 15.62 3.70 4.51
C TRP A 124 16.28 4.54 3.43
N ASP A 125 16.40 4.01 2.21
CA ASP A 125 16.83 4.84 1.10
C ASP A 125 15.71 5.83 0.76
N ARG A 126 16.12 7.05 0.39
CA ARG A 126 15.20 8.20 0.26
C ARG A 126 14.07 7.92 -0.73
N ASP A 127 14.35 7.13 -1.74
CA ASP A 127 13.44 6.67 -2.77
C ASP A 127 12.32 5.74 -2.28
N HIS A 128 12.38 5.24 -1.05
CA HIS A 128 11.35 4.33 -0.50
C HIS A 128 10.37 5.00 0.47
N TYR A 129 10.71 6.14 1.09
CA TYR A 129 9.83 6.77 2.08
C TYR A 129 9.41 8.20 1.74
N CYS A 130 10.09 8.87 0.80
CA CYS A 130 9.95 10.32 0.63
C CYS A 130 8.55 10.73 0.17
N GLY A 131 7.99 10.10 -0.87
CA GLY A 131 6.64 10.44 -1.35
C GLY A 131 5.55 10.04 -0.36
N GLY A 132 5.68 8.88 0.29
CA GLY A 132 4.78 8.47 1.37
C GLY A 132 4.77 9.48 2.53
N LEU A 133 5.95 9.90 2.99
CA LEU A 133 6.09 10.90 4.05
C LEU A 133 5.45 12.24 3.65
N TYR A 134 5.72 12.72 2.44
CA TYR A 134 5.12 13.96 1.92
C TYR A 134 3.59 13.86 1.87
N LEU A 135 3.07 12.71 1.40
CA LEU A 135 1.64 12.43 1.36
C LEU A 135 1.03 12.49 2.77
N PHE A 136 1.53 11.72 3.73
CA PHE A 136 0.97 11.73 5.10
C PHE A 136 1.06 13.11 5.74
N TRP A 137 2.19 13.81 5.57
CA TRP A 137 2.38 15.15 6.09
C TRP A 137 1.38 16.16 5.52
N SER A 138 1.23 16.20 4.18
CA SER A 138 0.30 17.12 3.50
C SER A 138 -1.18 16.86 3.82
N ARG A 139 -1.50 15.66 4.31
CA ARG A 139 -2.84 15.22 4.68
C ARG A 139 -3.11 15.29 6.19
N THR A 140 -2.16 15.82 6.95
CA THR A 140 -2.26 16.04 8.39
C THR A 140 -2.88 17.41 8.68
N ASP A 141 -3.96 17.42 9.45
CA ASP A 141 -4.65 18.66 9.85
C ASP A 141 -3.95 19.39 11.01
N SER A 142 -4.49 20.53 11.43
CA SER A 142 -3.94 21.33 12.54
C SER A 142 -3.98 20.64 13.90
N THR A 143 -4.71 19.52 14.03
CA THR A 143 -4.76 18.70 15.24
C THR A 143 -3.73 17.56 15.21
N GLY A 144 -2.97 17.42 14.12
CA GLY A 144 -2.03 16.33 13.93
C GLY A 144 -2.67 15.04 13.41
N LYS A 145 -3.93 15.08 12.96
CA LYS A 145 -4.61 13.90 12.40
C LYS A 145 -4.45 13.84 10.90
N CYS A 146 -4.05 12.68 10.38
CA CYS A 146 -3.92 12.45 8.95
C CYS A 146 -5.16 11.75 8.40
N SER A 147 -5.75 12.28 7.33
CA SER A 147 -6.95 11.70 6.70
C SER A 147 -6.77 10.28 6.15
N LEU A 148 -5.53 9.85 5.90
CA LEU A 148 -5.20 8.51 5.40
C LEU A 148 -4.88 7.50 6.50
N ILE A 149 -4.82 7.95 7.77
CA ILE A 149 -4.56 7.10 8.93
C ILE A 149 -5.88 6.63 9.52
N ARG A 150 -5.93 5.36 9.91
CA ARG A 150 -7.04 4.78 10.67
C ARG A 150 -6.91 5.18 12.13
N TYR A 151 -8.02 5.57 12.74
CA TYR A 151 -8.11 5.83 14.16
C TYR A 151 -9.19 4.95 14.79
N ASP A 152 -9.11 4.75 16.10
CA ASP A 152 -10.16 4.10 16.86
C ASP A 152 -11.46 4.92 16.88
N ALA A 153 -12.51 4.40 17.52
CA ALA A 153 -13.81 5.08 17.59
C ALA A 153 -13.77 6.44 18.32
N THR A 154 -12.75 6.69 19.15
CA THR A 154 -12.55 7.99 19.80
C THR A 154 -11.84 8.98 18.89
N GLY A 155 -11.25 8.49 17.81
CA GLY A 155 -10.41 9.26 16.90
C GLY A 155 -9.07 9.67 17.52
N ILE A 156 -8.69 9.13 18.68
CA ILE A 156 -7.47 9.55 19.41
C ILE A 156 -6.31 8.63 19.04
N ASN A 157 -6.50 7.31 19.14
CA ASN A 157 -5.42 6.36 18.91
C ASN A 157 -5.36 5.97 17.44
N SER A 158 -4.18 6.08 16.83
CA SER A 158 -3.91 5.51 15.50
C SER A 158 -4.00 3.98 15.58
N LEU A 159 -4.68 3.40 14.60
CA LEU A 159 -4.71 1.97 14.32
C LEU A 159 -3.82 1.60 13.12
N THR A 160 -3.32 2.59 12.39
CA THR A 160 -2.34 2.36 11.31
C THR A 160 -0.98 2.01 11.90
N THR A 161 -0.38 0.95 11.38
CA THR A 161 0.97 0.50 11.78
C THR A 161 2.02 1.03 10.80
N LEU A 162 3.10 1.60 11.30
CA LEU A 162 4.31 1.81 10.49
C LEU A 162 5.23 0.60 10.69
N TYR A 163 5.54 -0.10 9.60
CA TYR A 163 6.58 -1.12 9.58
C TYR A 163 7.76 -0.59 8.78
N CYS A 164 8.92 -0.52 9.43
CA CYS A 164 10.17 -0.11 8.80
C CYS A 164 11.31 -0.89 9.47
N PRO A 165 11.97 -1.82 8.78
CA PRO A 165 13.09 -2.54 9.36
C PRO A 165 14.20 -1.53 9.65
N THR A 166 14.73 -1.57 10.86
CA THR A 166 16.02 -0.98 11.16
C THR A 166 17.07 -2.01 10.80
N TRP A 167 18.01 -1.68 9.92
CA TRP A 167 19.28 -2.40 9.98
C TRP A 167 19.89 -2.05 11.33
N GLU A 168 19.94 -3.04 12.23
CA GLU A 168 20.86 -2.92 13.34
C GLU A 168 22.24 -2.73 12.70
N ASP A 169 22.86 -1.57 12.94
CA ASP A 169 24.31 -1.40 12.86
C ASP A 169 24.93 -2.31 13.93
N THR A 170 24.62 -3.62 13.95
CA THR A 170 25.55 -4.55 14.57
C THR A 170 26.81 -4.35 13.74
N PRO A 171 27.90 -3.79 14.30
CA PRO A 171 29.16 -3.94 13.62
C PRO A 171 29.24 -5.44 13.42
N ILE A 172 29.57 -5.87 12.21
CA ILE A 172 30.24 -7.15 12.06
C ILE A 172 31.55 -6.95 12.81
N SER A 173 31.49 -7.00 14.16
CA SER A 173 32.64 -7.22 15.00
C SER A 173 33.21 -8.44 14.36
N THR A 174 34.40 -8.23 13.81
CA THR A 174 35.22 -9.21 13.14
C THR A 174 35.09 -10.54 13.85
N LYS A 175 34.12 -11.38 13.44
CA LYS A 175 34.25 -12.81 13.56
C LYS A 175 35.32 -13.11 12.55
N LYS A 176 36.55 -12.91 13.01
CA LYS A 176 37.73 -13.61 12.53
C LYS A 176 37.27 -15.06 12.60
N ILE A 177 36.80 -15.60 11.47
CA ILE A 177 36.67 -17.03 11.30
C ILE A 177 38.13 -17.46 11.29
N VAL A 178 38.67 -17.71 12.48
CA VAL A 178 39.95 -18.36 12.63
C VAL A 178 39.64 -19.80 12.24
N HIS A 179 39.87 -20.12 10.97
CA HIS A 179 40.01 -21.52 10.55
C HIS A 179 41.29 -22.04 11.19
N GLU A 180 41.22 -22.43 12.46
CA GLU A 180 42.33 -23.07 13.18
C GLU A 180 42.22 -24.61 13.26
N ASP A 181 41.22 -25.22 12.61
CA ASP A 181 41.07 -26.68 12.55
C ASP A 181 41.41 -27.29 11.17
N LEU A 182 42.50 -26.84 10.55
CA LEU A 182 43.09 -27.50 9.38
C LEU A 182 44.63 -27.59 9.49
N VAL A 183 45.13 -28.14 10.60
CA VAL A 183 46.44 -28.80 10.62
C VAL A 183 46.31 -30.09 11.43
N ARG A 184 46.55 -31.22 10.74
CA ARG A 184 46.79 -32.54 11.33
C ARG A 184 48.17 -32.61 11.98
#